data_AF-W7YCB1-F1
#
_entry.id   AF-W7YCB1-F1
#
_cell.length_a   1.000
_cell.length_b   1.000
_cell.length_c   1.000
_cell.angle_alpha   90.00
_cell.angle_beta   90.00
_cell.angle_gamma   90.00
#
_symmetry.space_group_name_H-M   'P 1'
#
loop_
_entity.id
_entity.type
_entity.pdbx_description
1 polymer ?
#
loop_
_entity_poly.entity_id
_entity_poly.type
_entity_poly.pdbx_seq_one_letter_code
_entity_poly.pdbx_strand_id
1 'polypeptide(L)'
;MVFNFPTQDTVPVKYVNPDYYVESRRKGWEVAYRDKSVMAGFENASQWEINNRLRELGKQQILLNPHYYGEVIYRPVDRRDNYVKRCIAIAGDTLEFRHNQVYINGKKAVNPPGLQHWYNIMTDGTKLNSRFLDKLEISAEDASNMGMGPYYRLPLTEEKAEKMKTYPFIRQMAMDEEKVDSTQAPSVWPYSTDYMWSRDNYGPLYIPKKGDTVKLTMENLVIYDRVITAYEGNKLRVKNGEFFINGEKTDEYTFKMDYYFMIGDNRHQSADSRYWGFVPEDHIVGRPILVWLSLNKDKSWFGGKIRFDRFFKWVVNE
;
A
#
# COMPACT_ATOMS: atom_id res chain seq x y z
N MET A 1 -2.87 14.73 -1.76
CA MET A 1 -1.53 15.08 -1.23
C MET A 1 -0.47 14.60 -2.21
N VAL A 2 0.55 15.42 -2.44
CA VAL A 2 1.80 15.03 -3.11
C VAL A 2 2.85 14.79 -2.02
N PHE A 3 3.54 13.67 -2.08
CA PHE A 3 4.57 13.31 -1.10
C PHE A 3 5.67 12.46 -1.74
N ASN A 4 6.86 12.51 -1.15
CA ASN A 4 8.00 11.67 -1.50
C ASN A 4 7.78 10.23 -1.01
N PHE A 5 8.04 9.24 -1.86
CA PHE A 5 7.77 7.83 -1.54
C PHE A 5 8.58 7.36 -0.31
N PRO A 6 7.94 6.92 0.80
CA PRO A 6 8.66 6.71 2.06
C PRO A 6 9.70 5.58 2.06
N THR A 7 9.50 4.54 1.25
CA THR A 7 10.38 3.36 1.20
C THR A 7 11.43 3.42 0.09
N GLN A 8 11.58 4.58 -0.55
CA GLN A 8 12.59 4.80 -1.60
C GLN A 8 13.86 5.50 -1.10
N ASP A 9 14.11 5.45 0.22
CA ASP A 9 15.38 5.85 0.82
C ASP A 9 16.53 4.92 0.41
N THR A 10 16.25 3.68 0.03
CA THR A 10 17.22 2.72 -0.49
C THR A 10 16.75 2.15 -1.83
N VAL A 11 17.61 2.15 -2.86
CA VAL A 11 17.22 1.75 -4.22
C VAL A 11 18.32 0.91 -4.90
N PRO A 12 18.00 -0.28 -5.42
CA PRO A 12 18.83 -0.96 -6.41
C PRO A 12 18.63 -0.32 -7.79
N VAL A 13 19.69 0.25 -8.37
CA VAL A 13 19.56 1.11 -9.57
C VAL A 13 19.03 0.41 -10.83
N LYS A 14 19.09 -0.94 -10.90
CA LYS A 14 18.54 -1.72 -12.03
C LYS A 14 17.19 -2.36 -11.73
N TYR A 15 16.72 -2.35 -10.48
CA TYR A 15 15.48 -3.00 -10.07
C TYR A 15 14.76 -2.16 -9.02
N VAL A 16 13.93 -1.24 -9.48
CA VAL A 16 13.29 -0.22 -8.63
C VAL A 16 11.85 -0.54 -8.22
N ASN A 17 11.25 -1.58 -8.81
CA ASN A 17 9.87 -2.01 -8.53
C ASN A 17 9.77 -3.55 -8.49
N PRO A 18 9.24 -4.17 -7.41
CA PRO A 18 8.84 -3.54 -6.15
C PRO A 18 9.99 -2.81 -5.43
N ASP A 19 9.67 -2.02 -4.42
CA ASP A 19 10.68 -1.28 -3.66
C ASP A 19 11.66 -2.22 -2.94
N TYR A 20 12.81 -1.67 -2.53
CA TYR A 20 13.90 -2.42 -1.93
C TYR A 20 13.49 -3.28 -0.74
N TYR A 21 12.56 -2.82 0.11
CA TYR A 21 12.18 -3.52 1.33
C TYR A 21 11.21 -4.66 1.04
N VAL A 22 10.28 -4.47 0.12
CA VAL A 22 9.41 -5.53 -0.38
C VAL A 22 10.24 -6.61 -1.06
N GLU A 23 11.19 -6.22 -1.90
CA GLU A 23 12.08 -7.15 -2.58
C GLU A 23 13.00 -7.89 -1.60
N SER A 24 13.55 -7.20 -0.60
CA SER A 24 14.32 -7.83 0.49
C SER A 24 13.48 -8.86 1.23
N ARG A 25 12.23 -8.54 1.59
CA ARG A 25 11.34 -9.50 2.25
C ARG A 25 11.10 -10.74 1.38
N ARG A 26 10.80 -10.53 0.09
CA ARG A 26 10.56 -11.62 -0.87
C ARG A 26 11.77 -12.54 -0.99
N LYS A 27 12.97 -11.97 -1.20
CA LYS A 27 14.21 -12.75 -1.30
C LYS A 27 14.55 -13.47 0.00
N GLY A 28 14.29 -12.85 1.15
CA GLY A 28 14.43 -13.49 2.45
C GLY A 28 13.56 -14.74 2.59
N TRP A 29 12.29 -14.64 2.21
CA TRP A 29 11.37 -15.78 2.17
C TRP A 29 11.82 -16.88 1.22
N GLU A 30 12.28 -16.54 0.01
CA GLU A 30 12.81 -17.52 -0.94
C GLU A 30 14.00 -18.30 -0.38
N VAL A 31 14.90 -17.63 0.34
CA VAL A 31 16.04 -18.27 1.01
C VAL A 31 15.57 -19.20 2.12
N ALA A 32 14.73 -18.71 3.04
CA ALA A 32 14.21 -19.50 4.15
C ALA A 32 13.36 -20.70 3.69
N TYR A 33 12.67 -20.57 2.56
CA TYR A 33 11.91 -21.66 1.95
C TYR A 33 12.83 -22.77 1.40
N ARG A 34 13.95 -22.39 0.78
CA ARG A 34 14.92 -23.33 0.20
C ARG A 34 15.79 -24.00 1.25
N ASP A 35 16.16 -23.27 2.29
CA ASP A 35 16.96 -23.77 3.40
C ASP A 35 16.36 -23.31 4.74
N LYS A 36 15.65 -24.23 5.40
CA LYS A 36 15.00 -23.94 6.69
C LYS A 36 16.00 -23.70 7.81
N SER A 37 17.26 -24.15 7.68
CA SER A 37 18.27 -24.01 8.75
C SER A 37 18.64 -22.54 9.02
N VAL A 38 18.45 -21.65 8.04
CA VAL A 38 18.71 -20.21 8.21
C VAL A 38 17.76 -19.54 9.21
N MET A 39 16.66 -20.22 9.55
CA MET A 39 15.66 -19.81 10.54
C MET A 39 15.77 -20.60 11.85
N ALA A 40 16.77 -21.47 12.00
CA ALA A 40 16.98 -22.19 13.25
C ALA A 40 17.20 -21.21 14.42
N GLY A 41 16.50 -21.43 15.53
CA GLY A 41 16.50 -20.54 16.70
C GLY A 41 15.46 -19.42 16.65
N PHE A 42 14.67 -19.32 15.59
CA PHE A 42 13.56 -18.36 15.46
C PHE A 42 12.18 -19.01 15.64
N GLU A 43 12.10 -20.27 16.10
CA GLU A 43 10.85 -21.03 16.20
C GLU A 43 9.85 -20.39 17.17
N ASN A 44 10.34 -19.72 18.21
CA ASN A 44 9.55 -18.98 19.19
C ASN A 44 9.82 -17.47 19.16
N ALA A 45 10.43 -16.97 18.09
CA ALA A 45 10.72 -15.56 17.94
C ALA A 45 9.44 -14.76 17.66
N SER A 46 9.45 -13.50 18.06
CA SER A 46 8.41 -12.54 17.68
C SER A 46 8.38 -12.31 16.17
N GLN A 47 7.25 -11.82 15.65
CA GLN A 47 7.19 -11.51 14.22
C GLN A 47 8.11 -10.37 13.79
N TRP A 48 8.47 -9.45 14.69
CA TRP A 48 9.49 -8.45 14.40
C TRP A 48 10.87 -9.09 14.19
N GLU A 49 11.27 -10.04 15.03
CA GLU A 49 12.53 -10.77 14.90
C GLU A 49 12.58 -11.60 13.60
N ILE A 50 11.49 -12.32 13.30
CA ILE A 50 11.35 -13.11 12.07
C ILE A 50 11.45 -12.18 10.84
N ASN A 51 10.69 -11.08 10.83
CA ASN A 51 10.73 -10.10 9.74
C ASN A 51 12.12 -9.47 9.58
N ASN A 52 12.82 -9.17 10.66
CA ASN A 52 14.20 -8.69 10.61
C ASN A 52 15.14 -9.72 10.00
N ARG A 53 15.07 -10.96 10.44
CA ARG A 53 15.90 -12.05 9.92
C ARG A 53 15.70 -12.23 8.42
N LEU A 54 14.45 -12.28 7.97
CA LEU A 54 14.11 -12.40 6.56
C LEU A 54 14.59 -11.19 5.75
N ARG A 55 14.39 -9.97 6.26
CA ARG A 55 14.91 -8.75 5.61
C ARG A 55 16.43 -8.83 5.43
N GLU A 56 17.18 -9.20 6.45
CA GLU A 56 18.66 -9.31 6.36
C GLU A 56 19.12 -10.37 5.36
N LEU A 57 18.48 -11.55 5.35
CA LEU A 57 18.76 -12.59 4.34
C LEU A 57 18.52 -12.08 2.92
N GLY A 58 17.41 -11.38 2.70
CA GLY A 58 17.08 -10.83 1.40
C GLY A 58 18.00 -9.70 0.95
N LYS A 59 18.39 -8.79 1.85
CA LYS A 59 19.39 -7.75 1.56
C LYS A 59 20.71 -8.39 1.11
N GLN A 60 21.17 -9.44 1.77
CA GLN A 60 22.36 -10.18 1.35
C GLN A 60 22.20 -10.76 -0.06
N GLN A 61 21.05 -11.35 -0.38
CA GLN A 61 20.79 -11.85 -1.75
C GLN A 61 20.81 -10.73 -2.79
N ILE A 62 20.25 -9.55 -2.49
CA ILE A 62 20.28 -8.41 -3.39
C ILE A 62 21.73 -7.96 -3.64
N LEU A 63 22.51 -7.79 -2.56
CA LEU A 63 23.90 -7.33 -2.63
C LEU A 63 24.84 -8.32 -3.32
N LEU A 64 24.58 -9.63 -3.21
CA LEU A 64 25.36 -10.68 -3.89
C LEU A 64 25.05 -10.79 -5.39
N ASN A 65 24.01 -10.12 -5.90
CA ASN A 65 23.59 -10.20 -7.30
C ASN A 65 23.59 -8.82 -8.00
N PRO A 66 24.73 -8.09 -8.01
CA PRO A 66 24.80 -6.73 -8.57
C PRO A 66 24.58 -6.69 -10.10
N HIS A 67 24.76 -7.82 -10.79
CA HIS A 67 24.44 -7.91 -12.22
C HIS A 67 22.93 -7.68 -12.48
N TYR A 68 22.06 -8.18 -11.59
CA TYR A 68 20.61 -8.05 -11.66
C TYR A 68 20.11 -6.75 -11.01
N TYR A 69 20.55 -6.46 -9.77
CA TYR A 69 20.03 -5.34 -9.00
C TYR A 69 20.78 -4.01 -9.22
N GLY A 70 22.01 -4.08 -9.73
CA GLY A 70 22.91 -2.93 -9.80
C GLY A 70 23.46 -2.55 -8.43
N GLU A 71 24.06 -1.35 -8.35
CA GLU A 71 24.46 -0.74 -7.09
C GLU A 71 23.22 -0.40 -6.25
N VAL A 72 23.32 -0.61 -4.93
CA VAL A 72 22.30 -0.21 -3.97
C VAL A 72 22.70 1.15 -3.40
N ILE A 73 21.90 2.17 -3.71
CA ILE A 73 22.18 3.56 -3.32
C ILE A 73 21.18 4.06 -2.28
N TYR A 74 21.61 5.05 -1.48
CA TYR A 74 20.73 5.81 -0.61
C TYR A 74 20.22 7.08 -1.29
N ARG A 75 18.96 7.45 -1.05
CA ARG A 75 18.34 8.69 -1.56
C ARG A 75 17.77 9.55 -0.42
N PRO A 76 18.17 10.83 -0.32
CA PRO A 76 17.50 11.78 0.58
C PRO A 76 16.05 12.00 0.14
N VAL A 77 15.22 12.50 1.06
CA VAL A 77 13.76 12.61 0.88
C VAL A 77 13.39 13.37 -0.41
N ASP A 78 14.09 14.45 -0.73
CA ASP A 78 13.87 15.31 -1.90
C ASP A 78 14.21 14.66 -3.25
N ARG A 79 14.90 13.51 -3.24
CA ARG A 79 15.30 12.76 -4.46
C ARG A 79 14.48 11.48 -4.66
N ARG A 80 13.38 11.33 -3.94
CA ARG A 80 12.47 10.20 -4.07
C ARG A 80 11.34 10.52 -5.04
N ASP A 81 10.73 9.48 -5.56
CA ASP A 81 9.61 9.59 -6.49
C ASP A 81 8.41 10.19 -5.77
N ASN A 82 7.70 11.06 -6.48
CA ASN A 82 6.52 11.72 -5.97
C ASN A 82 5.28 10.85 -6.22
N TYR A 83 4.50 10.64 -5.16
CA TYR A 83 3.21 9.98 -5.23
C TYR A 83 2.09 10.99 -4.98
N VAL A 84 0.99 10.83 -5.72
CA VAL A 84 -0.26 11.57 -5.48
C VAL A 84 -1.30 10.60 -4.97
N LYS A 85 -1.72 10.78 -3.72
CA LYS A 85 -2.73 9.96 -3.05
C LYS A 85 -3.63 10.82 -2.16
N ARG A 86 -4.74 10.27 -1.72
CA ARG A 86 -5.63 10.88 -0.73
C ARG A 86 -5.09 10.64 0.67
N CYS A 87 -5.05 11.69 1.48
CA CYS A 87 -4.78 11.53 2.91
C CYS A 87 -6.08 11.08 3.57
N ILE A 88 -6.11 9.86 4.09
CA ILE A 88 -7.32 9.27 4.67
C ILE A 88 -7.34 9.45 6.20
N ALA A 89 -6.18 9.42 6.84
CA ALA A 89 -6.04 9.62 8.28
C ALA A 89 -4.83 10.51 8.56
N ILE A 90 -4.97 11.39 9.53
CA ILE A 90 -3.94 12.33 9.98
C ILE A 90 -3.43 11.96 11.37
N ALA A 91 -2.36 12.62 11.80
CA ALA A 91 -1.78 12.48 13.12
C ALA A 91 -2.83 12.58 14.24
N GLY A 92 -2.88 11.57 15.10
CA GLY A 92 -3.81 11.44 16.22
C GLY A 92 -5.08 10.63 15.90
N ASP A 93 -5.34 10.30 14.63
CA ASP A 93 -6.46 9.45 14.26
C ASP A 93 -6.21 7.97 14.57
N THR A 94 -7.28 7.23 14.76
CA THR A 94 -7.30 5.77 14.62
C THR A 94 -8.03 5.37 13.35
N LEU A 95 -7.32 4.67 12.48
CA LEU A 95 -7.78 4.22 11.17
C LEU A 95 -8.23 2.76 11.21
N GLU A 96 -9.34 2.44 10.55
CA GLU A 96 -9.81 1.07 10.39
C GLU A 96 -10.52 0.87 9.04
N PHE A 97 -10.44 -0.33 8.50
CA PHE A 97 -11.11 -0.77 7.28
C PHE A 97 -11.97 -1.97 7.69
N ARG A 98 -13.27 -1.86 7.43
CA ARG A 98 -14.24 -2.93 7.66
C ARG A 98 -14.97 -3.16 6.36
N HIS A 99 -14.76 -4.29 5.72
CA HIS A 99 -15.42 -4.66 4.47
C HIS A 99 -15.31 -3.56 3.40
N ASN A 100 -14.08 -3.19 3.02
CA ASN A 100 -13.75 -2.11 2.08
C ASN A 100 -14.06 -0.66 2.54
N GLN A 101 -14.85 -0.48 3.59
CA GLN A 101 -15.21 0.83 4.12
C GLN A 101 -14.20 1.32 5.14
N VAL A 102 -13.77 2.58 4.98
CA VAL A 102 -12.88 3.25 5.94
C VAL A 102 -13.66 3.83 7.10
N TYR A 103 -13.10 3.71 8.30
CA TYR A 103 -13.53 4.34 9.54
C TYR A 103 -12.36 5.12 10.15
N ILE A 104 -12.65 6.33 10.63
CA ILE A 104 -11.71 7.20 11.35
C ILE A 104 -12.29 7.47 12.72
N ASN A 105 -11.52 7.17 13.78
CA ASN A 105 -11.95 7.32 15.17
C ASN A 105 -13.30 6.63 15.44
N GLY A 106 -13.48 5.43 14.87
CA GLY A 106 -14.70 4.63 14.94
C GLY A 106 -15.88 5.13 14.09
N LYS A 107 -15.75 6.25 13.39
CA LYS A 107 -16.82 6.82 12.54
C LYS A 107 -16.59 6.49 11.08
N LYS A 108 -17.66 6.13 10.36
CA LYS A 108 -17.60 5.83 8.92
C LYS A 108 -17.12 7.07 8.16
N ALA A 109 -16.02 6.95 7.42
CA ALA A 109 -15.50 8.02 6.58
C ALA A 109 -16.33 8.16 5.29
N VAL A 110 -16.39 9.38 4.76
CA VAL A 110 -17.05 9.65 3.48
C VAL A 110 -16.19 9.11 2.35
N ASN A 111 -16.79 8.34 1.43
CA ASN A 111 -16.09 7.84 0.26
C ASN A 111 -15.90 8.97 -0.76
N PRO A 112 -14.69 9.17 -1.29
CA PRO A 112 -14.45 10.24 -2.24
C PRO A 112 -15.16 9.96 -3.58
N PRO A 113 -15.53 11.01 -4.34
CA PRO A 113 -16.11 10.83 -5.65
C PRO A 113 -15.13 10.10 -6.58
N GLY A 114 -15.64 9.12 -7.33
CA GLY A 114 -14.83 8.32 -8.25
C GLY A 114 -13.96 7.25 -7.58
N LEU A 115 -14.16 6.94 -6.29
CA LEU A 115 -13.57 5.77 -5.64
C LEU A 115 -13.91 4.50 -6.44
N GLN A 116 -12.91 3.68 -6.75
CA GLN A 116 -13.07 2.42 -7.48
C GLN A 116 -12.64 1.23 -6.63
N HIS A 117 -13.41 0.14 -6.75
CA HIS A 117 -13.08 -1.18 -6.22
C HIS A 117 -13.14 -2.21 -7.35
N TRP A 118 -12.41 -3.31 -7.20
CA TRP A 118 -12.68 -4.48 -8.04
C TRP A 118 -14.06 -5.04 -7.70
N TYR A 119 -14.79 -5.45 -8.74
CA TYR A 119 -15.99 -6.26 -8.63
C TYR A 119 -15.76 -7.59 -9.36
N ASN A 120 -16.15 -8.68 -8.71
CA ASN A 120 -16.23 -10.01 -9.31
C ASN A 120 -17.60 -10.15 -9.96
N ILE A 121 -17.63 -10.51 -11.25
CA ILE A 121 -18.79 -10.45 -12.12
C ILE A 121 -18.93 -11.77 -12.86
N MET A 122 -20.13 -12.34 -12.85
CA MET A 122 -20.51 -13.49 -13.65
C MET A 122 -21.60 -13.09 -14.64
N THR A 123 -21.34 -13.35 -15.93
CA THR A 123 -22.31 -13.15 -17.02
C THR A 123 -23.04 -14.45 -17.34
N ASP A 124 -24.08 -14.38 -18.16
CA ASP A 124 -24.79 -15.53 -18.71
C ASP A 124 -24.07 -16.25 -19.87
N GLY A 125 -22.80 -15.90 -20.12
CA GLY A 125 -22.03 -16.30 -21.29
C GLY A 125 -21.83 -15.16 -22.30
N THR A 126 -22.60 -14.07 -22.18
CA THR A 126 -22.40 -12.85 -22.98
C THR A 126 -20.99 -12.29 -22.74
N LYS A 127 -20.24 -12.10 -23.84
CA LYS A 127 -18.88 -11.55 -23.76
C LYS A 127 -18.89 -10.03 -23.58
N LEU A 128 -18.09 -9.53 -22.64
CA LEU A 128 -17.86 -8.08 -22.48
C LEU A 128 -16.84 -7.62 -23.54
N ASN A 129 -17.35 -7.09 -24.65
CA ASN A 129 -16.50 -6.60 -25.74
C ASN A 129 -15.89 -5.21 -25.44
N SER A 130 -14.90 -4.81 -26.24
CA SER A 130 -14.20 -3.53 -26.07
C SER A 130 -15.14 -2.31 -26.08
N ARG A 131 -16.21 -2.32 -26.88
CA ARG A 131 -17.18 -1.22 -26.92
C ARG A 131 -17.94 -1.08 -25.59
N PHE A 132 -18.25 -2.20 -24.93
CA PHE A 132 -18.88 -2.19 -23.62
C PHE A 132 -17.93 -1.62 -22.55
N LEU A 133 -16.65 -2.02 -22.57
CA LEU A 133 -15.64 -1.53 -21.64
C LEU A 133 -15.35 -0.02 -21.84
N ASP A 134 -15.28 0.42 -23.10
CA ASP A 134 -15.17 1.83 -23.46
C ASP A 134 -16.32 2.66 -22.90
N LYS A 135 -17.57 2.13 -22.93
CA LYS A 135 -18.75 2.80 -22.35
C LYS A 135 -18.66 2.95 -20.83
N LEU A 136 -17.94 2.04 -20.16
CA LEU A 136 -17.64 2.11 -18.74
C LEU A 136 -16.37 2.90 -18.44
N GLU A 137 -15.67 3.40 -19.47
CA GLU A 137 -14.38 4.09 -19.40
C GLU A 137 -13.29 3.26 -18.71
N ILE A 138 -13.35 1.94 -18.88
CA ILE A 138 -12.36 1.00 -18.36
C ILE A 138 -11.20 0.98 -19.36
N SER A 139 -9.97 1.16 -18.86
CA SER A 139 -8.81 1.23 -19.75
C SER A 139 -8.47 -0.13 -20.37
N ALA A 140 -7.78 -0.15 -21.50
CA ALA A 140 -7.37 -1.40 -22.14
C ALA A 140 -6.45 -2.24 -21.25
N GLU A 141 -5.63 -1.59 -20.41
CA GLU A 141 -4.79 -2.23 -19.41
C GLU A 141 -5.63 -2.91 -18.32
N ASP A 142 -6.66 -2.23 -17.81
CA ASP A 142 -7.56 -2.82 -16.82
C ASP A 142 -8.37 -3.96 -17.43
N ALA A 143 -8.79 -3.80 -18.69
CA ALA A 143 -9.48 -4.82 -19.46
C ALA A 143 -8.61 -6.07 -19.70
N SER A 144 -7.29 -5.92 -19.84
CA SER A 144 -6.38 -7.05 -20.01
C SER A 144 -6.33 -7.96 -18.77
N ASN A 145 -6.61 -7.39 -17.59
CA ASN A 145 -6.67 -8.10 -16.32
C ASN A 145 -8.08 -8.51 -15.93
N MET A 146 -9.05 -8.34 -16.84
CA MET A 146 -10.47 -8.56 -16.55
C MET A 146 -10.83 -10.03 -16.37
N GLY A 147 -9.99 -10.97 -16.81
CA GLY A 147 -10.38 -12.39 -16.89
C GLY A 147 -11.18 -12.70 -18.16
N MET A 148 -11.74 -13.91 -18.23
CA MET A 148 -12.41 -14.43 -19.42
C MET A 148 -13.82 -14.92 -19.10
N GLY A 149 -14.76 -14.60 -20.00
CA GLY A 149 -16.16 -15.01 -19.87
C GLY A 149 -16.35 -16.49 -19.55
N PRO A 150 -17.29 -16.84 -18.65
CA PRO A 150 -18.33 -15.95 -18.12
C PRO A 150 -17.90 -15.12 -16.89
N TYR A 151 -16.68 -15.29 -16.38
CA TYR A 151 -16.19 -14.64 -15.16
C TYR A 151 -15.27 -13.46 -15.46
N TYR A 152 -15.59 -12.31 -14.89
CA TYR A 152 -14.81 -11.09 -15.05
C TYR A 152 -14.52 -10.44 -13.70
N ARG A 153 -13.42 -9.69 -13.64
CA ARG A 153 -13.08 -8.78 -12.56
C ARG A 153 -12.92 -7.40 -13.18
N LEU A 154 -13.64 -6.38 -12.70
CA LEU A 154 -13.55 -5.02 -13.26
C LEU A 154 -13.38 -3.96 -12.18
N PRO A 155 -12.52 -2.93 -12.40
CA PRO A 155 -12.43 -1.82 -11.48
C PRO A 155 -13.59 -0.87 -11.78
N LEU A 156 -14.48 -0.69 -10.81
CA LEU A 156 -15.70 0.10 -10.99
C LEU A 156 -15.89 1.05 -9.81
N THR A 157 -16.40 2.23 -10.12
CA THR A 157 -17.05 3.09 -9.13
C THR A 157 -18.39 2.51 -8.72
N GLU A 158 -18.90 2.85 -7.55
CA GLU A 158 -20.23 2.44 -7.08
C GLU A 158 -21.33 2.74 -8.11
N GLU A 159 -21.36 3.95 -8.69
CA GLU A 159 -22.34 4.33 -9.73
C GLU A 159 -22.30 3.39 -10.95
N LYS A 160 -21.10 3.16 -11.51
CA LYS A 160 -20.88 2.24 -12.63
C LYS A 160 -21.27 0.80 -12.26
N ALA A 161 -21.01 0.36 -11.03
CA ALA A 161 -21.41 -0.95 -10.54
C ALA A 161 -22.94 -1.09 -10.47
N GLU A 162 -23.65 -0.11 -9.91
CA GLU A 162 -25.12 -0.11 -9.89
C GLU A 162 -25.72 -0.11 -11.29
N LYS A 163 -25.17 0.69 -12.20
CA LYS A 163 -25.57 0.68 -13.62
C LYS A 163 -25.26 -0.66 -14.30
N MET A 164 -24.17 -1.32 -13.93
CA MET A 164 -23.81 -2.61 -14.50
C MET A 164 -24.78 -3.72 -14.05
N LYS A 165 -25.25 -3.67 -12.80
CA LYS A 165 -26.25 -4.62 -12.28
C LYS A 165 -27.58 -4.61 -13.04
N THR A 166 -27.92 -3.52 -13.74
CA THR A 166 -29.20 -3.44 -14.47
C THR A 166 -29.20 -4.19 -15.80
N TYR A 167 -28.05 -4.67 -16.30
CA TYR A 167 -28.00 -5.39 -17.57
C TYR A 167 -28.46 -6.85 -17.39
N PRO A 168 -29.37 -7.36 -18.24
CA PRO A 168 -29.99 -8.67 -18.05
C PRO A 168 -29.02 -9.86 -18.19
N PHE A 169 -27.87 -9.65 -18.84
CA PHE A 169 -26.84 -10.67 -18.99
C PHE A 169 -25.89 -10.78 -17.78
N ILE A 170 -26.00 -9.89 -16.78
CA ILE A 170 -25.25 -10.00 -15.52
C ILE A 170 -26.01 -10.95 -14.58
N ARG A 171 -25.39 -12.07 -14.23
CA ARG A 171 -25.97 -13.10 -13.36
C ARG A 171 -25.59 -12.91 -11.91
N GLN A 172 -24.33 -12.60 -11.64
CA GLN A 172 -23.84 -12.33 -10.29
C GLN A 172 -22.84 -11.18 -10.35
N MET A 173 -22.84 -10.37 -9.30
CA MET A 173 -21.89 -9.27 -9.14
C MET A 173 -21.71 -8.95 -7.67
N ALA A 174 -20.48 -8.96 -7.20
CA ALA A 174 -20.12 -8.59 -5.83
C ALA A 174 -18.83 -7.77 -5.84
N MET A 175 -18.72 -6.83 -4.90
CA MET A 175 -17.44 -6.16 -4.65
C MET A 175 -16.44 -7.20 -4.18
N ASP A 176 -15.21 -7.12 -4.69
CA ASP A 176 -14.11 -7.95 -4.24
C ASP A 176 -13.77 -7.63 -2.79
N GLU A 177 -13.52 -8.67 -2.01
CA GLU A 177 -13.11 -8.51 -0.62
C GLU A 177 -12.08 -9.58 -0.27
N GLU A 178 -10.88 -9.15 0.08
CA GLU A 178 -9.84 -10.00 0.62
C GLU A 178 -10.19 -10.36 2.06
N LYS A 179 -10.62 -11.61 2.26
CA LYS A 179 -10.79 -12.18 3.59
C LYS A 179 -9.44 -12.41 4.22
N VAL A 180 -9.37 -12.19 5.53
CA VAL A 180 -8.17 -12.53 6.29
C VAL A 180 -8.05 -14.05 6.37
N ASP A 181 -6.97 -14.59 5.82
CA ASP A 181 -6.63 -16.00 5.86
C ASP A 181 -5.42 -16.20 6.76
N SER A 182 -5.62 -16.85 7.91
CA SER A 182 -4.57 -17.11 8.88
C SER A 182 -3.52 -18.12 8.42
N THR A 183 -3.80 -18.82 7.32
CA THR A 183 -2.89 -19.82 6.75
C THR A 183 -1.92 -19.23 5.73
N GLN A 184 -2.14 -17.98 5.33
CA GLN A 184 -1.31 -17.29 4.34
C GLN A 184 -0.44 -16.21 4.98
N ALA A 185 0.71 -15.95 4.36
CA ALA A 185 1.55 -14.83 4.77
C ALA A 185 0.77 -13.51 4.55
N PRO A 186 0.80 -12.57 5.52
CA PRO A 186 0.08 -11.32 5.38
C PRO A 186 0.53 -10.55 4.14
N SER A 187 -0.43 -10.03 3.36
CA SER A 187 -0.21 -9.35 2.08
C SER A 187 -0.02 -7.84 2.22
N VAL A 188 -0.30 -7.28 3.40
CA VAL A 188 -0.26 -5.85 3.72
C VAL A 188 0.72 -5.56 4.86
N TRP A 189 1.23 -4.33 4.88
CA TRP A 189 2.04 -3.81 5.99
C TRP A 189 1.23 -3.84 7.29
N PRO A 190 1.79 -4.25 8.44
CA PRO A 190 3.21 -4.44 8.72
C PRO A 190 3.79 -5.82 8.37
N TYR A 191 3.03 -6.66 7.65
CA TYR A 191 3.42 -8.00 7.24
C TYR A 191 3.73 -8.91 8.45
N SER A 192 2.83 -8.92 9.43
CA SER A 192 2.94 -9.70 10.66
C SER A 192 1.64 -10.46 10.91
N THR A 193 1.74 -11.72 11.35
CA THR A 193 0.56 -12.49 11.76
C THR A 193 -0.05 -12.01 13.07
N ASP A 194 0.64 -11.14 13.81
CA ASP A 194 0.06 -10.47 14.98
C ASP A 194 -1.05 -9.49 14.54
N TYR A 195 -0.96 -9.01 13.29
CA TYR A 195 -1.93 -8.13 12.66
C TYR A 195 -2.55 -8.83 11.47
N MET A 196 -3.64 -9.54 11.76
CA MET A 196 -4.45 -10.28 10.79
C MET A 196 -5.27 -9.31 9.94
N TRP A 197 -4.57 -8.52 9.13
CA TRP A 197 -5.11 -7.51 8.24
C TRP A 197 -4.99 -7.96 6.80
N SER A 198 -5.92 -7.49 5.98
CA SER A 198 -5.94 -7.60 4.53
C SER A 198 -6.03 -6.21 3.90
N ARG A 199 -6.03 -6.14 2.57
CA ARG A 199 -6.21 -4.88 1.85
C ARG A 199 -7.56 -4.21 2.13
N ASP A 200 -8.55 -5.00 2.53
CA ASP A 200 -9.97 -4.62 2.60
C ASP A 200 -10.52 -4.68 4.05
N ASN A 201 -9.78 -5.30 4.98
CA ASN A 201 -10.06 -5.40 6.41
C ASN A 201 -8.76 -5.14 7.20
N TYR A 202 -8.64 -3.96 7.83
CA TYR A 202 -7.34 -3.42 8.27
C TYR A 202 -7.52 -2.57 9.54
N GLY A 203 -6.56 -2.60 10.45
CA GLY A 203 -6.64 -1.85 11.70
C GLY A 203 -7.44 -2.56 12.79
N PRO A 204 -7.74 -1.89 13.91
CA PRO A 204 -7.48 -0.47 14.16
C PRO A 204 -5.97 -0.15 14.19
N LEU A 205 -5.58 0.94 13.54
CA LEU A 205 -4.21 1.46 13.49
C LEU A 205 -4.18 2.89 13.99
N TYR A 206 -3.40 3.15 15.04
CA TYR A 206 -3.13 4.51 15.49
C TYR A 206 -2.17 5.21 14.52
N ILE A 207 -2.50 6.44 14.12
CA ILE A 207 -1.64 7.29 13.31
C ILE A 207 -0.86 8.21 14.26
N PRO A 208 0.46 8.05 14.40
CA PRO A 208 1.20 8.80 15.41
C PRO A 208 1.16 10.32 15.20
N LYS A 209 1.03 11.06 16.31
CA LYS A 209 1.18 12.51 16.35
C LYS A 209 2.43 12.89 17.11
N LYS A 210 3.06 13.96 16.68
CA LYS A 210 4.23 14.53 17.33
C LYS A 210 3.95 14.81 18.81
N GLY A 211 4.85 14.35 19.66
CA GLY A 211 4.77 14.49 21.10
C GLY A 211 3.95 13.40 21.80
N ASP A 212 3.25 12.53 21.07
CA ASP A 212 2.61 11.36 21.70
C ASP A 212 3.65 10.33 22.09
N THR A 213 3.34 9.57 23.14
CA THR A 213 4.15 8.46 23.62
C THR A 213 3.39 7.15 23.48
N VAL A 214 4.07 6.12 22.96
CA VAL A 214 3.57 4.73 22.95
C VAL A 214 4.48 3.83 23.76
N LYS A 215 3.87 2.84 24.43
CA LYS A 215 4.62 1.72 25.01
C LYS A 215 5.04 0.75 23.90
N LEU A 216 6.32 0.42 23.84
CA LEU A 216 6.89 -0.54 22.91
C LEU A 216 6.66 -1.97 23.41
N THR A 217 6.26 -2.83 22.49
CA THR A 217 6.12 -4.27 22.69
C THR A 217 6.71 -5.00 21.50
N MET A 218 7.11 -6.26 21.66
CA MET A 218 7.59 -7.05 20.51
C MET A 218 6.53 -7.17 19.40
N GLU A 219 5.25 -7.12 19.76
CA GLU A 219 4.11 -7.11 18.85
C GLU A 219 4.06 -5.82 18.02
N ASN A 220 4.12 -4.64 18.64
CA ASN A 220 3.95 -3.37 17.92
C ASN A 220 5.24 -2.84 17.26
N LEU A 221 6.39 -3.47 17.53
CA LEU A 221 7.64 -3.09 16.87
C LEU A 221 7.59 -3.25 15.35
N VAL A 222 6.81 -4.18 14.81
CA VAL A 222 6.64 -4.30 13.34
C VAL A 222 6.03 -3.04 12.72
N ILE A 223 5.29 -2.24 13.52
CA ILE A 223 4.72 -0.96 13.12
C ILE A 223 5.75 0.17 13.33
N TYR A 224 6.36 0.25 14.52
CA TYR A 224 7.15 1.42 14.92
C TYR A 224 8.66 1.36 14.62
N ASP A 225 9.21 0.19 14.27
CA ASP A 225 10.64 0.03 13.94
C ASP A 225 11.15 1.05 12.91
N ARG A 226 10.43 1.19 11.79
CA ARG A 226 10.80 2.12 10.72
C ARG A 226 10.61 3.59 11.12
N VAL A 227 9.60 3.87 11.94
CA VAL A 227 9.35 5.20 12.50
C VAL A 227 10.55 5.64 13.35
N ILE A 228 10.94 4.80 14.31
CA ILE A 228 12.04 5.07 15.24
C ILE A 228 13.36 5.23 14.49
N THR A 229 13.62 4.35 13.52
CA THR A 229 14.91 4.23 12.85
C THR A 229 15.02 5.10 11.59
N ALA A 230 14.34 4.73 10.51
CA ALA A 230 14.51 5.34 9.21
C ALA A 230 13.92 6.75 9.12
N TYR A 231 12.81 7.01 9.83
CA TYR A 231 12.14 8.32 9.77
C TYR A 231 12.69 9.30 10.80
N GLU A 232 12.86 8.88 12.06
CA GLU A 232 13.28 9.79 13.15
C GLU A 232 14.75 9.65 13.56
N GLY A 233 15.52 8.82 12.84
CA GLY A 233 16.98 8.77 12.88
C GLY A 233 17.58 8.14 14.14
N ASN A 234 16.81 7.39 14.93
CA ASN A 234 17.31 6.75 16.14
C ASN A 234 17.88 5.36 15.89
N LYS A 235 18.71 4.88 16.80
CA LYS A 235 19.20 3.49 16.81
C LYS A 235 18.32 2.65 17.72
N LEU A 236 17.54 1.73 17.16
CA LEU A 236 16.77 0.74 17.91
C LEU A 236 17.59 -0.56 18.04
N ARG A 237 17.71 -1.07 19.26
CA ARG A 237 18.27 -2.40 19.53
C ARG A 237 17.34 -3.14 20.49
N VAL A 238 17.07 -4.41 20.20
CA VAL A 238 16.35 -5.32 21.09
C VAL A 238 17.31 -6.40 21.56
N LYS A 239 17.34 -6.67 22.87
CA LYS A 239 18.14 -7.74 23.45
C LYS A 239 17.35 -8.40 24.57
N ASN A 240 17.11 -9.71 24.48
CA ASN A 240 16.37 -10.48 25.48
C ASN A 240 15.00 -9.87 25.84
N GLY A 241 14.29 -9.33 24.85
CA GLY A 241 12.99 -8.65 25.05
C GLY A 241 13.07 -7.24 25.64
N GLU A 242 14.27 -6.72 25.91
CA GLU A 242 14.48 -5.33 26.35
C GLU A 242 14.80 -4.43 25.17
N PHE A 243 14.19 -3.25 25.13
CA PHE A 243 14.41 -2.26 24.07
C PHE A 243 15.44 -1.21 24.51
N PHE A 244 16.28 -0.82 23.56
CA PHE A 244 17.26 0.23 23.72
C PHE A 244 17.15 1.20 22.56
N ILE A 245 16.96 2.48 22.87
CA ILE A 245 16.91 3.56 21.88
C ILE A 245 18.10 4.47 22.12
N ASN A 246 18.96 4.59 21.11
CA ASN A 246 20.22 5.34 21.20
C ASN A 246 21.15 4.87 22.34
N GLY A 247 21.01 3.61 22.76
CA GLY A 247 21.81 2.99 23.83
C GLY A 247 21.14 3.01 25.20
N GLU A 248 20.08 3.79 25.39
CA GLU A 248 19.34 3.88 26.65
C GLU A 248 18.21 2.86 26.68
N LYS A 249 18.09 2.13 27.80
CA LYS A 249 17.00 1.16 28.00
C LYS A 249 15.70 1.91 28.23
N THR A 250 14.68 1.61 27.45
CA THR A 250 13.33 2.20 27.55
C THR A 250 12.32 1.19 27.01
N ASP A 251 11.07 1.25 27.47
CA ASP A 251 9.93 0.57 26.84
C ASP A 251 8.91 1.58 26.30
N GLU A 252 9.31 2.84 26.14
CA GLU A 252 8.48 3.92 25.61
C GLU A 252 9.18 4.64 24.45
N TYR A 253 8.37 5.13 23.51
CA TYR A 253 8.83 5.99 22.42
C TYR A 253 7.93 7.21 22.27
N THR A 254 8.54 8.39 22.21
CA THR A 254 7.84 9.66 21.92
C THR A 254 8.13 10.10 20.51
N PHE A 255 7.08 10.26 19.70
CA PHE A 255 7.21 10.62 18.29
C PHE A 255 7.68 12.07 18.12
N LYS A 256 8.61 12.29 17.19
CA LYS A 256 9.16 13.61 16.85
C LYS A 256 8.44 14.26 15.66
N MET A 257 7.64 13.48 14.93
CA MET A 257 6.93 13.93 13.73
C MET A 257 5.44 13.57 13.76
N ASP A 258 4.66 14.33 12.98
CA ASP A 258 3.31 13.94 12.60
C ASP A 258 3.35 12.94 11.44
N TYR A 259 2.43 11.97 11.47
CA TYR A 259 2.32 10.93 10.47
C TYR A 259 0.96 10.93 9.78
N TYR A 260 0.92 10.35 8.58
CA TYR A 260 -0.25 10.33 7.71
C TYR A 260 -0.42 8.95 7.07
N PHE A 261 -1.67 8.62 6.74
CA PHE A 261 -2.00 7.40 5.99
C PHE A 261 -2.60 7.76 4.64
N MET A 262 -1.89 7.39 3.57
CA MET A 262 -2.22 7.78 2.20
C MET A 262 -2.81 6.60 1.44
N ILE A 263 -3.94 6.79 0.75
CA ILE A 263 -4.61 5.78 -0.08
C ILE A 263 -4.96 6.30 -1.47
N GLY A 264 -4.90 5.42 -2.47
CA GLY A 264 -5.37 5.74 -3.82
C GLY A 264 -6.86 5.48 -4.01
N ASP A 265 -7.49 6.33 -4.83
CA ASP A 265 -8.92 6.24 -5.15
C ASP A 265 -9.25 4.98 -5.99
N ASN A 266 -8.29 4.43 -6.74
CA ASN A 266 -8.41 3.09 -7.32
C ASN A 266 -7.97 2.03 -6.29
N ARG A 267 -8.88 1.74 -5.34
CA ARG A 267 -8.55 1.15 -4.05
C ARG A 267 -7.88 -0.22 -4.17
N HIS A 268 -8.26 -1.08 -5.11
CA HIS A 268 -7.63 -2.41 -5.20
C HIS A 268 -6.44 -2.50 -6.15
N GLN A 269 -6.17 -1.45 -6.93
CA GLN A 269 -4.99 -1.35 -7.83
C GLN A 269 -4.03 -0.23 -7.42
N SER A 270 -4.08 0.19 -6.16
CA SER A 270 -3.24 1.27 -5.66
C SER A 270 -2.13 0.72 -4.78
N ALA A 271 -0.88 0.92 -5.20
CA ALA A 271 0.24 0.93 -4.29
C ALA A 271 0.10 2.17 -3.38
N ASP A 272 -0.17 1.94 -2.09
CA ASP A 272 -0.41 2.97 -1.06
C ASP A 272 -0.02 2.52 0.36
N SER A 273 -0.34 3.31 1.39
CA SER A 273 0.09 3.08 2.78
C SER A 273 -0.31 1.72 3.36
N ARG A 274 -1.26 1.00 2.77
CA ARG A 274 -1.52 -0.41 3.15
C ARG A 274 -0.32 -1.33 2.91
N TYR A 275 0.63 -0.93 2.07
CA TYR A 275 1.80 -1.75 1.71
C TYR A 275 3.12 -1.21 2.26
N TRP A 276 3.22 0.09 2.55
CA TRP A 276 4.46 0.70 3.10
C TRP A 276 4.28 1.38 4.46
N GLY A 277 3.06 1.48 4.97
CA GLY A 277 2.74 2.13 6.23
C GLY A 277 2.73 3.65 6.15
N PHE A 278 3.19 4.29 7.22
CA PHE A 278 3.05 5.73 7.42
C PHE A 278 3.87 6.57 6.42
N VAL A 279 3.33 7.76 6.14
CA VAL A 279 4.03 8.86 5.49
C VAL A 279 4.35 9.92 6.55
N PRO A 280 5.62 10.26 6.84
CA PRO A 280 5.95 11.29 7.82
C PRO A 280 5.74 12.71 7.26
N GLU A 281 5.62 13.71 8.14
CA GLU A 281 5.39 15.11 7.77
C GLU A 281 6.47 15.69 6.84
N ASP A 282 7.73 15.30 7.00
CA ASP A 282 8.84 15.76 6.17
C ASP A 282 8.85 15.17 4.74
N HIS A 283 7.99 14.19 4.46
CA HIS A 283 7.80 13.65 3.11
C HIS A 283 6.71 14.40 2.34
N ILE A 284 5.92 15.24 3.01
CA ILE A 284 4.83 15.98 2.37
C ILE A 284 5.41 17.12 1.53
N VAL A 285 5.16 17.07 0.23
CA VAL A 285 5.62 18.10 -0.72
C VAL A 285 4.56 19.18 -0.91
N GLY A 286 3.28 18.79 -0.93
CA GLY A 286 2.19 19.77 -1.05
C GLY A 286 0.87 19.17 -1.51
N ARG A 287 0.02 20.02 -2.11
CA ARG A 287 -1.31 19.66 -2.60
C ARG A 287 -1.42 19.97 -4.09
N PRO A 288 -1.92 19.03 -4.92
CA PRO A 288 -2.20 19.34 -6.32
C PRO A 288 -3.38 20.33 -6.38
N ILE A 289 -3.23 21.41 -7.16
CA ILE A 289 -4.26 22.45 -7.28
C ILE A 289 -4.96 22.45 -8.64
N LEU A 290 -4.31 21.94 -9.69
CA LEU A 290 -4.78 22.04 -11.07
C LEU A 290 -4.40 20.79 -11.85
N VAL A 291 -5.37 20.21 -12.55
CA VAL A 291 -5.10 19.22 -13.60
C VAL A 291 -4.83 19.97 -14.89
N TRP A 292 -3.55 20.18 -15.22
CA TRP A 292 -3.18 20.87 -16.46
C TRP A 292 -3.43 20.02 -17.70
N LEU A 293 -3.16 18.71 -17.64
CA LEU A 293 -3.32 17.81 -18.78
C LEU A 293 -3.92 16.48 -18.32
N SER A 294 -4.89 15.96 -19.09
CA SER A 294 -5.42 14.62 -18.91
C SER A 294 -5.53 13.93 -20.26
N LEU A 295 -4.81 12.81 -20.39
CA LEU A 295 -4.78 12.03 -21.61
C LEU A 295 -5.46 10.68 -21.41
N ASN A 296 -6.19 10.24 -22.44
CA ASN A 296 -6.66 8.88 -22.58
C ASN A 296 -5.61 8.07 -23.35
N LYS A 297 -4.87 7.22 -22.64
CA LYS A 297 -3.80 6.39 -23.20
C LYS A 297 -4.27 5.45 -24.31
N ASP A 298 -5.54 5.06 -24.30
CA ASP A 298 -6.11 4.08 -25.23
C ASP A 298 -6.71 4.72 -26.49
N LYS A 299 -6.70 6.05 -26.60
CA LYS A 299 -7.27 6.78 -27.74
C LYS A 299 -6.15 7.43 -28.57
N SER A 300 -6.33 7.45 -29.88
CA SER A 300 -5.43 8.15 -30.79
C SER A 300 -5.58 9.66 -30.66
N TRP A 301 -4.57 10.43 -31.08
CA TRP A 301 -4.57 11.90 -31.00
C TRP A 301 -5.84 12.54 -31.61
N PHE A 302 -6.34 11.97 -32.71
CA PHE A 302 -7.57 12.42 -33.38
C PHE A 302 -8.83 11.65 -32.96
N GLY A 303 -8.71 10.66 -32.07
CA GLY A 303 -9.78 9.78 -31.60
C GLY A 303 -10.19 10.02 -30.14
N GLY A 304 -9.94 11.21 -29.59
CA GLY A 304 -10.30 11.55 -28.21
C GLY A 304 -9.21 11.30 -27.17
N LYS A 305 -7.93 11.42 -27.54
CA LYS A 305 -6.80 11.31 -26.61
C LYS A 305 -6.80 12.39 -25.53
N ILE A 306 -7.29 13.59 -25.79
CA ILE A 306 -7.37 14.65 -24.78
C ILE A 306 -8.74 14.58 -24.09
N ARG A 307 -8.73 14.46 -22.76
CA ARG A 307 -9.94 14.48 -21.92
C ARG A 307 -10.24 15.93 -21.53
N PHE A 308 -10.91 16.66 -22.42
CA PHE A 308 -11.18 18.10 -22.26
C PHE A 308 -12.00 18.44 -21.01
N ASP A 309 -12.87 17.53 -20.56
CA ASP A 309 -13.66 17.64 -19.32
C ASP A 309 -12.80 17.64 -18.03
N ARG A 310 -11.54 17.20 -18.14
CA ARG A 310 -10.56 17.18 -17.04
C ARG A 310 -9.40 18.14 -17.26
N PHE A 311 -9.37 18.85 -18.39
CA PHE A 311 -8.33 19.81 -18.75
C PHE A 311 -8.56 21.14 -18.03
N PHE A 312 -7.52 21.71 -17.42
CA PHE A 312 -7.61 22.89 -16.54
C PHE A 312 -8.64 22.78 -15.41
N LYS A 313 -8.90 21.56 -14.94
CA LYS A 313 -9.85 21.34 -13.85
C LYS A 313 -9.18 21.64 -12.51
N TRP A 314 -9.77 22.55 -11.74
CA TRP A 314 -9.36 22.80 -10.36
C TRP A 314 -9.59 21.55 -9.51
N VAL A 315 -8.61 21.24 -8.66
CA VAL A 315 -8.75 20.17 -7.67
C VAL A 315 -9.50 20.75 -6.47
N VAL A 316 -10.75 20.34 -6.30
CA VAL A 316 -11.54 20.67 -5.10
C VAL A 316 -10.96 19.87 -3.95
N ASN A 317 -10.48 20.58 -2.92
CA ASN A 317 -9.93 19.98 -1.71
C ASN A 317 -11.05 19.93 -0.66
N GLU A 318 -11.58 18.73 -0.41
CA GLU A 318 -12.45 18.43 0.73
C GLU A 318 -11.63 17.83 1.87
#